data_AF-A0A396J157-F1
#
_entry.id   AF-A0A396J157-F1
#
_cell.length_a   1.000
_cell.length_b   1.000
_cell.length_c   1.000
_cell.angle_alpha   90.00
_cell.angle_beta   90.00
_cell.angle_gamma   90.00
#
_symmetry.space_group_name_H-M   'P 1'
#
loop_
_entity.id
_entity.type
_entity.pdbx_description
1 polymer ?
#
loop_
_entity_poly.entity_id
_entity_poly.type
_entity_poly.pdbx_seq_one_letter_code
_entity_poly.pdbx_strand_id
1 'polypeptide(L)' 'MQNWVNPKSVPSCLSLNLTTCTMRDFALAGQQSNHLILALFILKNARVLETLSILALSSCPWASSACQLLMYRC' A
#
# COMPACT_ATOMS: atom_id res chain seq x y z
N MET A 1 -17.66 4.93 -7.41
CA MET A 1 -16.76 3.79 -7.12
C MET A 1 -16.11 3.38 -8.43
N GLN A 2 -14.77 3.46 -8.53
CA GLN A 2 -14.08 2.82 -9.64
C GLN A 2 -14.09 1.31 -9.34
N ASN A 3 -14.73 0.52 -10.21
CA ASN A 3 -14.82 -0.92 -10.01
C ASN A 3 -13.47 -1.55 -10.33
N TRP A 4 -12.77 -2.02 -9.31
CA TRP A 4 -11.58 -2.83 -9.49
C TRP A 4 -11.94 -4.09 -10.26
N VAL A 5 -11.36 -4.26 -11.45
CA VAL A 5 -11.51 -5.47 -12.26
C VAL A 5 -10.34 -6.39 -11.93
N ASN A 6 -10.64 -7.57 -11.39
CA ASN A 6 -9.60 -8.54 -11.11
C ASN A 6 -8.90 -8.93 -12.43
N PRO A 7 -7.57 -8.81 -12.52
CA PRO A 7 -6.86 -9.11 -13.75
C PRO A 7 -7.02 -10.60 -14.11
N LYS A 8 -7.13 -10.88 -15.41
CA LYS A 8 -7.32 -12.26 -15.93
C LYS A 8 -6.12 -13.17 -15.69
N SER A 9 -4.94 -12.58 -15.55
CA SER A 9 -3.69 -13.29 -15.28
C SER A 9 -2.79 -12.46 -14.38
N VAL A 10 -1.98 -13.16 -13.59
CA VAL A 10 -0.96 -12.56 -12.74
C VAL A 10 0.36 -12.58 -13.51
N PRO A 11 1.07 -11.45 -13.63
CA PRO A 11 2.42 -11.44 -14.20
C PRO A 11 3.34 -12.41 -13.43
N SER A 12 4.11 -13.22 -14.16
CA SER A 12 5.05 -14.16 -13.54
C SER A 12 6.07 -13.45 -12.65
N CYS A 13 6.48 -12.24 -13.02
CA CYS A 13 7.38 -11.42 -12.20
C CYS A 13 6.77 -11.06 -10.84
N LEU A 14 5.47 -10.77 -10.78
CA LEU A 14 4.78 -10.50 -9.52
C LEU A 14 4.73 -11.77 -8.66
N SER A 15 4.45 -12.92 -9.27
CA SER A 15 4.30 -14.17 -8.53
C SER A 15 5.61 -14.75 -8.02
N LEU A 16 6.67 -14.70 -8.84
CA LEU A 16 7.93 -15.41 -8.61
C LEU A 16 9.06 -14.51 -8.11
N ASN A 17 8.98 -13.19 -8.29
CA ASN A 17 10.12 -12.30 -8.02
C ASN A 17 9.79 -11.15 -7.06
N LEU A 18 8.51 -10.90 -6.73
CA LEU A 18 8.15 -9.79 -5.85
C LEU A 18 8.36 -10.17 -4.38
N THR A 19 9.52 -9.82 -3.85
CA THR A 19 9.88 -10.05 -2.43
C THR A 19 9.47 -8.88 -1.53
N THR A 20 9.48 -7.66 -2.03
CA THR A 20 9.14 -6.46 -1.27
C THR A 20 8.17 -5.58 -2.04
N CYS A 21 7.12 -5.11 -1.36
CA CYS A 21 6.16 -4.15 -1.91
C CYS A 21 5.94 -3.00 -0.93
N THR A 22 5.98 -1.76 -1.42
CA THR A 22 5.64 -0.57 -0.64
C THR A 22 4.50 0.18 -1.31
N MET A 23 3.38 0.31 -0.61
CA MET A 23 2.24 1.11 -1.02
C MET A 23 2.28 2.46 -0.31
N ARG A 24 2.17 3.56 -1.06
CA ARG A 24 2.12 4.91 -0.52
C ARG A 24 0.71 5.47 -0.60
N ASP A 25 0.50 6.60 0.07
CA ASP A 25 -0.70 7.42 -0.07
C ASP A 25 -2.01 6.74 0.36
N PHE A 26 -1.92 5.74 1.25
CA PHE A 26 -3.08 5.01 1.75
C PHE A 26 -4.10 5.94 2.43
N ALA A 27 -3.66 7.05 3.01
CA ALA A 27 -4.51 8.01 3.71
C ALA A 27 -5.25 8.99 2.78
N LEU A 28 -5.00 9.00 1.46
CA LEU A 28 -5.72 9.87 0.54
C LEU A 28 -7.20 9.50 0.50
N ALA A 29 -8.05 10.45 0.86
CA ALA A 29 -9.49 10.29 0.89
C ALA A 29 -10.00 9.80 -0.48
N GLY A 30 -10.81 8.73 -0.48
CA GLY A 30 -11.38 8.14 -1.69
C GLY A 30 -10.53 7.07 -2.38
N GLN A 31 -9.27 6.84 -1.95
CA GLN A 31 -8.40 5.81 -2.57
C GLN A 31 -8.12 4.59 -1.67
N GLN A 32 -8.49 4.67 -0.38
CA GLN A 32 -8.31 3.60 0.61
C GLN A 32 -8.82 2.24 0.14
N SER A 33 -10.02 2.18 -0.43
CA SER A 33 -10.61 0.93 -0.92
C SER A 33 -9.78 0.31 -2.05
N ASN A 34 -9.26 1.13 -2.96
CA ASN A 34 -8.46 0.65 -4.09
C ASN A 34 -7.09 0.15 -3.63
N HIS A 35 -6.46 0.86 -2.69
CA HIS A 35 -5.20 0.42 -2.10
C HIS A 35 -5.36 -0.89 -1.31
N LEU A 36 -6.46 -1.06 -0.58
CA LEU A 36 -6.74 -2.29 0.17
C LEU A 36 -6.97 -3.48 -0.77
N ILE A 37 -7.72 -3.29 -1.86
CA ILE A 37 -7.92 -4.33 -2.87
C ILE A 37 -6.61 -4.70 -3.57
N LEU A 38 -5.77 -3.71 -3.89
CA LEU A 38 -4.44 -3.95 -4.46
C LEU A 38 -3.55 -4.72 -3.47
N ALA A 39 -3.56 -4.36 -2.19
CA ALA A 39 -2.80 -5.05 -1.15
C ALA A 39 -3.21 -6.53 -1.04
N LEU A 40 -4.52 -6.80 -1.00
CA LEU A 40 -5.05 -8.15 -1.00
C LEU A 40 -4.67 -8.92 -2.28
N PHE A 41 -4.68 -8.26 -3.43
CA PHE A 41 -4.25 -8.88 -4.68
C PHE A 41 -2.78 -9.28 -4.63
N ILE A 42 -1.89 -8.42 -4.15
CA ILE A 42 -0.46 -8.73 -4.03
C ILE A 42 -0.23 -9.88 -3.04
N LEU A 43 -0.85 -9.82 -1.87
CA LEU A 43 -0.75 -10.89 -0.85
C LEU A 43 -1.20 -12.25 -1.38
N LYS A 44 -2.23 -12.29 -2.23
CA LYS A 44 -2.74 -13.55 -2.80
C LYS A 44 -1.85 -14.13 -3.89
N ASN A 45 -1.08 -13.29 -4.59
CA ASN A 45 -0.49 -13.68 -5.87
C ASN A 45 1.05 -13.67 -5.88
N ALA A 46 1.69 -12.89 -5.00
CA ALA A 46 3.14 -12.84 -4.84
C ALA A 46 3.60 -13.93 -3.86
N ARG A 47 4.04 -15.07 -4.41
CA ARG A 47 4.37 -16.27 -3.60
C ARG A 47 5.63 -16.11 -2.78
N VAL A 48 6.55 -15.28 -3.25
CA VAL A 48 7.85 -15.02 -2.60
C VAL A 48 7.86 -13.70 -1.82
N LEU A 49 6.69 -13.11 -1.56
CA LEU A 49 6.59 -11.84 -0.86
C LEU A 49 7.01 -12.00 0.60
N GLU A 50 8.08 -11.31 0.97
CA GLU A 50 8.63 -11.29 2.33
C GLU A 50 8.09 -10.09 3.12
N THR A 51 7.87 -8.95 2.45
CA THR A 51 7.48 -7.71 3.12
C THR A 51 6.50 -6.89 2.29
N LEU A 52 5.38 -6.51 2.91
CA LEU A 52 4.44 -5.51 2.42
C LEU A 52 4.41 -4.33 3.39
N SER A 53 4.82 -3.15 2.94
CA SER A 53 4.78 -1.91 3.72
C SER A 53 3.68 -0.99 3.20
N ILE A 54 2.84 -0.48 4.09
CA ILE A 54 1.79 0.49 3.77
C ILE A 54 2.15 1.80 4.46
N LEU A 55 2.37 2.83 3.65
CA LEU A 55 2.72 4.17 4.11
C LEU A 55 1.50 5.07 3.95
N ALA A 56 0.94 5.48 5.10
CA ALA A 56 -0.03 6.55 5.18
C ALA A 56 0.73 7.87 5.25
N LEU A 57 1.01 8.47 4.09
CA LEU A 57 1.38 9.89 4.06
C LEU A 57 0.11 10.66 4.39
N SER A 58 -0.09 11.00 5.67
CA SER A 58 -0.99 12.10 5.99
C SER A 58 -0.47 13.31 5.24
N SER A 59 -1.34 13.99 4.50
CA SER A 59 -1.03 15.32 4.00
C SER A 59 -0.78 16.19 5.22
N CYS A 60 0.48 16.28 5.66
CA CYS A 60 0.91 17.30 6.58
C CYS A 60 0.88 18.58 5.74
N PRO A 61 -0.11 19.48 5.92
CA PRO A 61 -0.01 20.79 5.29
C PRO A 61 1.17 21.45 5.99
N TRP A 62 2.12 22.02 5.24
CA TRP A 62 3.12 22.90 5.84
C TRP A 62 2.44 24.07 6.54
N ALA A 63 2.13 23.90 7.82
CA ALA A 63 1.75 24.93 8.79
C ALA A 63 1.71 24.34 10.20
N SER A 64 2.82 23.78 10.68
CA SER A 64 3.16 23.84 12.10
C SER A 64 4.60 23.37 12.27
N SER A 65 5.46 24.22 12.84
CA SER A 65 6.82 23.92 13.25
C SER A 65 6.90 22.94 14.44
N ALA A 66 5.89 22.10 14.64
CA ALA A 66 5.79 21.17 15.76
C ALA A 66 5.02 19.89 15.37
N CYS A 67 5.67 19.00 14.62
CA CYS A 67 5.34 17.57 14.63
C CYS A 67 6.63 16.77 14.87
N GLN A 68 7.30 17.07 15.97
CA GLN A 68 8.09 16.07 16.66
C GLN A 68 7.15 15.20 17.48
N LEU A 69 6.46 14.27 16.82
CA LEU A 69 5.84 13.15 17.51
C LEU A 69 6.27 11.86 16.79
N LEU A 70 7.50 11.45 17.15
CA LEU A 70 7.89 10.07 17.48
C LEU A 70 6.91 9.02 16.92
N MET A 71 7.23 8.36 15.80
CA MET A 71 8.10 7.18 15.80
C MET A 71 8.04 6.38 17.12
N TYR A 72 7.31 5.27 17.07
CA TYR A 72 7.27 4.14 18.02
C TYR A 72 6.68 4.37 19.42
N ARG A 73 5.59 3.63 19.73
CA ARG A 73 5.46 2.63 20.83
C ARG A 73 4.02 2.48 21.35
N CYS A 74 3.35 1.40 20.93
CA CYS A 74 2.73 0.31 21.71
C CYS A 74 1.76 -0.45 20.80
#